data_AF-A0A4Z1C128-F1
#
_entry.id   AF-A0A4Z1C128-F1
#
_cell.length_a   1.000
_cell.length_b   1.000
_cell.length_c   1.000
_cell.angle_alpha   90.00
_cell.angle_beta   90.00
_cell.angle_gamma   90.00
#
_symmetry.space_group_name_H-M   'P 1'
#
loop_
_entity.id
_entity.type
_entity.pdbx_description
1 polymer ?
#
loop_
_entity_poly.entity_id
_entity_poly.type
_entity_poly.pdbx_seq_one_letter_code
_entity_poly.pdbx_strand_id
1 'polypeptide(L)'
;MQLIMKKVLLIVFVFLGIILNAQCWANDLFIDIANSKNDAFKAFYKNAPVENYDAYKILSESKQLRQDPNTLEALAGFTKKQSDYIKNNPGRIEKIIDNLKSENVRCTTCTSGSNKGLPPMHVIIDDLDWALITFKDKPDVIKVLTEMSASGPKADGGAFMLNTLRNKPKEFINSIEGFEIKYLPDRQFEADIKRAINGRTHLGEYKSYKKTTWENFPNNTGSVDQLMGYLKSGEDFSYTANIMKLADADNPTRFVKEQFQKVFKKNVNEIFKPTEKGGMSISNIRKQFGENIETPKDFLDEINNFDSKIYKNIIVE
;
A
#
# COMPACT_ATOMS: atom_id res chain seq x y z
N MET A 1 -21.01 -25.39 54.41
CA MET A 1 -21.25 -26.03 53.08
C MET A 1 -21.63 -25.03 51.98
N GLN A 2 -22.50 -24.04 52.22
CA GLN A 2 -22.91 -23.03 51.22
C GLN A 2 -21.79 -22.07 50.74
N LEU A 3 -20.78 -21.78 51.55
CA LEU A 3 -19.70 -20.85 51.17
C LEU A 3 -18.69 -21.46 50.18
N ILE A 4 -18.53 -22.80 50.20
CA ILE A 4 -17.62 -23.53 49.30
C ILE A 4 -18.27 -23.65 47.91
N MET A 5 -19.58 -23.89 47.84
CA MET A 5 -20.34 -23.93 46.59
C MET A 5 -20.29 -22.61 45.81
N LYS A 6 -20.34 -21.44 46.48
CA LYS A 6 -20.25 -20.14 45.79
C LYS A 6 -18.87 -19.87 45.17
N LYS A 7 -17.77 -20.33 45.80
CA LYS A 7 -16.41 -20.21 45.25
C LYS A 7 -16.18 -21.18 44.08
N VAL A 8 -16.72 -22.39 44.15
CA VAL A 8 -16.64 -23.37 43.05
C VAL A 8 -17.47 -22.91 41.85
N LEU A 9 -18.67 -22.35 42.05
CA LEU A 9 -19.50 -21.83 40.96
C LEU A 9 -18.85 -20.62 40.26
N LEU A 10 -18.20 -19.72 41.01
CA LEU A 10 -17.51 -18.56 40.44
C LEU A 10 -16.26 -18.97 39.64
N ILE A 11 -15.49 -19.97 40.11
CA ILE A 11 -14.34 -20.50 39.38
C ILE A 11 -14.80 -21.22 38.09
N VAL A 12 -15.93 -21.94 38.14
CA VAL A 12 -16.51 -22.59 36.96
C VAL A 12 -17.03 -21.57 35.95
N PHE A 13 -17.60 -20.44 36.36
CA PHE A 13 -18.03 -19.38 35.42
C PHE A 13 -16.87 -18.56 34.85
N VAL A 14 -15.80 -18.32 35.62
CA VAL A 14 -14.59 -17.68 35.09
C VAL A 14 -13.87 -18.61 34.11
N PHE A 15 -13.84 -19.93 34.36
CA PHE A 15 -13.31 -20.89 33.39
C PHE A 15 -14.23 -21.10 32.18
N LEU A 16 -15.55 -21.16 32.33
CA LEU A 16 -16.48 -21.27 31.18
C LEU A 16 -16.51 -20.00 30.32
N GLY A 17 -16.37 -18.81 30.91
CA GLY A 17 -16.26 -17.55 30.18
C GLY A 17 -14.97 -17.45 29.35
N ILE A 18 -13.89 -18.10 29.81
CA ILE A 18 -12.63 -18.23 29.07
C ILE A 18 -12.72 -19.35 28.02
N ILE A 19 -13.44 -20.45 28.29
CA ILE A 19 -13.59 -21.59 27.36
C ILE A 19 -14.56 -21.30 26.20
N LEU A 20 -15.59 -20.46 26.38
CA LEU A 20 -16.56 -20.18 25.32
C LEU A 20 -16.02 -19.23 24.23
N ASN A 21 -14.95 -18.47 24.51
CA ASN A 21 -14.21 -17.66 23.54
C ASN A 21 -12.77 -18.15 23.32
N ALA A 22 -12.36 -19.28 23.90
CA ALA A 22 -11.22 -20.08 23.44
C ALA A 22 -11.69 -20.97 22.25
N GLN A 23 -12.44 -20.40 21.30
CA GLN A 23 -11.99 -19.74 20.06
C GLN A 23 -11.80 -20.78 18.95
N CYS A 24 -12.71 -20.78 17.97
CA CYS A 24 -12.79 -21.71 16.84
C CYS A 24 -11.45 -21.99 16.14
N TRP A 25 -10.50 -21.06 16.18
CA TRP A 25 -9.18 -21.19 15.56
C TRP A 25 -8.30 -22.29 16.18
N ALA A 26 -8.40 -22.58 17.48
CA ALA A 26 -7.52 -23.56 18.12
C ALA A 26 -7.88 -24.99 17.68
N ASN A 27 -9.18 -25.28 17.58
CA ASN A 27 -9.66 -26.55 17.05
C ASN A 27 -9.25 -26.72 15.58
N ASP A 28 -9.41 -25.66 14.79
CA ASP A 28 -8.97 -25.62 13.40
C ASP A 28 -7.46 -25.85 13.25
N LEU A 29 -6.63 -25.30 14.16
CA LEU A 29 -5.19 -25.51 14.17
C LEU A 29 -4.85 -27.00 14.38
N PHE A 30 -5.47 -27.65 15.37
CA PHE A 30 -5.24 -29.08 15.61
C PHE A 30 -5.66 -29.93 14.41
N ILE A 31 -6.82 -29.62 13.80
CA ILE A 31 -7.31 -30.29 12.59
C ILE A 31 -6.33 -30.10 11.43
N ASP A 32 -5.87 -28.87 11.20
CA ASP A 32 -4.93 -28.54 10.13
C ASP A 32 -3.57 -29.22 10.35
N ILE A 33 -3.03 -29.23 11.58
CA ILE A 33 -1.78 -29.94 11.92
C ILE A 33 -1.92 -31.45 11.69
N ALA A 34 -3.00 -32.06 12.16
CA ALA A 34 -3.23 -33.50 12.02
C ALA A 34 -3.35 -33.93 10.56
N ASN A 35 -4.03 -33.13 9.74
CA ASN A 35 -4.33 -33.46 8.35
C ASN A 35 -3.31 -32.95 7.33
N SER A 36 -2.42 -32.03 7.71
CA SER A 36 -1.46 -31.45 6.78
C SER A 36 -0.47 -32.49 6.25
N LYS A 37 -0.17 -32.40 4.96
CA LYS A 37 0.93 -33.14 4.31
C LYS A 37 2.19 -32.28 4.12
N ASN A 38 2.16 -31.03 4.57
CA ASN A 38 3.26 -30.10 4.47
C ASN A 38 4.12 -30.18 5.74
N ASP A 39 5.32 -30.75 5.63
CA ASP A 39 6.23 -30.94 6.77
C ASP A 39 6.74 -29.62 7.34
N ALA A 40 6.91 -28.58 6.50
CA ALA A 40 7.30 -27.25 6.97
C ALA A 40 6.19 -26.62 7.83
N PHE A 41 4.92 -26.78 7.44
CA PHE A 41 3.78 -26.33 8.25
C PHE A 41 3.74 -27.02 9.62
N LYS A 42 3.97 -28.34 9.66
CA LYS A 42 4.03 -29.08 10.95
C LYS A 42 5.22 -28.66 11.80
N ALA A 43 6.38 -28.48 11.17
CA ALA A 43 7.60 -28.05 11.85
C ALA A 43 7.45 -26.68 12.50
N PHE A 44 6.69 -25.77 11.87
CA PHE A 44 6.41 -24.44 12.40
C PHE A 44 5.76 -24.44 13.80
N TYR A 45 5.01 -25.49 14.18
CA TYR A 45 4.37 -25.59 15.50
C TYR A 45 5.11 -26.48 16.51
N LYS A 46 6.22 -27.11 16.10
CA LYS A 46 6.97 -28.02 16.99
C LYS A 46 7.80 -27.21 17.98
N ASN A 47 7.46 -27.28 19.28
CA ASN A 47 8.07 -26.47 20.35
C ASN A 47 8.02 -24.96 20.05
N ALA A 48 6.92 -24.53 19.43
CA ALA A 48 6.80 -23.18 18.92
C ALA A 48 6.55 -22.16 20.03
N PRO A 49 7.12 -20.95 19.92
CA PRO A 49 6.81 -19.86 20.83
C PRO A 49 5.40 -19.31 20.58
N VAL A 50 4.91 -18.42 21.46
CA VAL A 50 3.54 -17.90 21.42
C VAL A 50 3.19 -17.21 20.10
N GLU A 51 4.17 -16.53 19.50
CA GLU A 51 4.00 -15.74 18.28
C GLU A 51 3.59 -16.59 17.07
N ASN A 52 3.96 -17.88 17.06
CA ASN A 52 3.55 -18.82 16.03
C ASN A 52 2.05 -19.12 16.10
N TYR A 53 1.51 -19.24 17.32
CA TYR A 53 0.08 -19.42 17.54
C TYR A 53 -0.70 -18.13 17.25
N ASP A 54 -0.13 -16.97 17.60
CA ASP A 54 -0.73 -15.67 17.26
C ASP A 54 -0.79 -15.46 15.74
N ALA A 55 0.26 -15.85 15.00
CA ALA A 55 0.25 -15.82 13.54
C ALA A 55 -0.88 -16.67 12.95
N TYR A 56 -1.08 -17.90 13.45
CA TYR A 56 -2.21 -18.72 13.01
C TYR A 56 -3.55 -18.08 13.33
N LYS A 57 -3.70 -17.52 14.55
CA LYS A 57 -4.91 -16.87 15.01
C LYS A 57 -5.29 -15.67 14.14
N ILE A 58 -4.34 -14.82 13.78
CA ILE A 58 -4.55 -13.69 12.86
C ILE A 58 -5.08 -14.18 11.51
N LEU A 59 -4.64 -15.36 11.06
CA LEU A 59 -5.03 -15.95 9.78
C LEU A 59 -6.23 -16.91 9.89
N SER A 60 -6.93 -16.99 11.04
CA SER A 60 -7.91 -18.05 11.30
C SER A 60 -9.00 -18.13 10.23
N GLU A 61 -9.46 -16.99 9.73
CA GLU A 61 -10.52 -16.91 8.71
C GLU A 61 -10.01 -17.17 7.28
N SER A 62 -8.71 -17.46 7.12
CA SER A 62 -8.04 -17.62 5.84
C SER A 62 -7.35 -18.97 5.73
N LYS A 63 -8.15 -20.03 5.49
CA LYS A 63 -7.68 -21.43 5.41
C LYS A 63 -6.42 -21.63 4.55
N GLN A 64 -6.32 -20.95 3.42
CA GLN A 64 -5.15 -21.11 2.54
C GLN A 64 -3.90 -20.42 3.10
N LEU A 65 -4.04 -19.21 3.65
CA LEU A 65 -2.90 -18.46 4.22
C LEU A 65 -2.43 -19.06 5.54
N ARG A 66 -3.35 -19.50 6.40
CA ARG A 66 -3.02 -20.13 7.70
C ARG A 66 -2.35 -21.49 7.57
N GLN A 67 -2.21 -22.03 6.36
CA GLN A 67 -1.48 -23.26 6.05
C GLN A 67 -0.20 -23.01 5.25
N ASP A 68 0.10 -21.76 4.87
CA ASP A 68 1.31 -21.37 4.14
C ASP A 68 2.44 -21.06 5.13
N PRO A 69 3.51 -21.88 5.19
CA PRO A 69 4.57 -21.72 6.19
C PRO A 69 5.27 -20.36 6.10
N ASN A 70 5.52 -19.87 4.89
CA ASN A 70 6.22 -18.59 4.70
C ASN A 70 5.39 -17.41 5.24
N THR A 71 4.08 -17.40 4.98
CA THR A 71 3.19 -16.36 5.51
C THR A 71 3.11 -16.43 7.03
N LEU A 72 3.04 -17.64 7.61
CA LEU A 72 3.06 -17.84 9.06
C LEU A 72 4.39 -17.38 9.69
N GLU A 73 5.52 -17.69 9.07
CA GLU A 73 6.85 -17.28 9.53
C GLU A 73 7.02 -15.76 9.49
N ALA A 74 6.67 -15.12 8.37
CA ALA A 74 6.72 -13.67 8.24
C ALA A 74 5.82 -13.00 9.30
N LEU A 75 4.61 -13.52 9.51
CA LEU A 75 3.67 -12.95 10.47
C LEU A 75 4.10 -13.17 11.92
N ALA A 76 4.65 -14.33 12.28
CA ALA A 76 5.22 -14.56 13.60
C ALA A 76 6.45 -13.68 13.85
N GLY A 77 7.26 -13.45 12.82
CA GLY A 77 8.37 -12.50 12.85
C GLY A 77 7.88 -11.07 13.11
N PHE A 78 6.84 -10.65 12.37
CA PHE A 78 6.19 -9.35 12.54
C PHE A 78 5.60 -9.19 13.94
N THR A 79 4.85 -10.17 14.44
CA THR A 79 4.19 -10.09 15.76
C THR A 79 5.20 -9.99 16.90
N LYS A 80 6.32 -10.72 16.78
CA LYS A 80 7.42 -10.65 17.73
C LYS A 80 8.10 -9.27 17.74
N LYS A 81 8.48 -8.76 16.57
CA LYS A 81 9.25 -7.51 16.44
C LYS A 81 8.39 -6.26 16.67
N GLN A 82 7.13 -6.30 16.27
CA GLN A 82 6.19 -5.17 16.25
C GLN A 82 5.11 -5.33 17.34
N SER A 83 5.45 -5.96 18.47
CA SER A 83 4.49 -6.27 19.55
C SER A 83 3.79 -5.03 20.11
N ASP A 84 4.51 -3.94 20.34
CA ASP A 84 3.94 -2.67 20.78
C ASP A 84 2.97 -2.08 19.75
N TYR A 85 3.31 -2.16 18.46
CA TYR A 85 2.43 -1.71 17.39
C TYR A 85 1.14 -2.51 17.36
N ILE A 86 1.21 -3.84 17.45
CA ILE A 86 0.02 -4.71 17.46
C ILE A 86 -0.86 -4.42 18.67
N LYS A 87 -0.26 -4.29 19.86
CA LYS A 87 -0.97 -3.96 21.09
C LYS A 87 -1.71 -2.62 21.00
N ASN A 88 -1.09 -1.62 20.38
CA ASN A 88 -1.65 -0.28 20.25
C ASN A 88 -2.64 -0.14 19.08
N ASN A 89 -2.65 -1.09 18.14
CA ASN A 89 -3.49 -1.06 16.93
C ASN A 89 -4.20 -2.40 16.72
N PRO A 90 -5.04 -2.85 17.68
CA PRO A 90 -5.65 -4.16 17.65
C PRO A 90 -6.53 -4.34 16.40
N GLY A 91 -6.39 -5.49 15.73
CA GLY A 91 -7.16 -5.82 14.53
C GLY A 91 -6.66 -5.15 13.23
N ARG A 92 -5.63 -4.30 13.28
CA ARG A 92 -5.19 -3.56 12.08
C ARG A 92 -4.46 -4.45 11.09
N ILE A 93 -3.62 -5.37 11.57
CA ILE A 93 -2.87 -6.28 10.68
C ILE A 93 -3.81 -7.31 10.06
N GLU A 94 -4.77 -7.81 10.82
CA GLU A 94 -5.85 -8.67 10.37
C GLU A 94 -6.59 -8.01 9.20
N LYS A 95 -7.01 -6.74 9.35
CA LYS A 95 -7.67 -5.98 8.29
C LYS A 95 -6.79 -5.77 7.06
N ILE A 96 -5.50 -5.48 7.24
CA ILE A 96 -4.57 -5.33 6.11
C ILE A 96 -4.47 -6.65 5.33
N ILE A 97 -4.33 -7.79 6.04
CA ILE A 97 -4.26 -9.12 5.43
C ILE A 97 -5.56 -9.43 4.68
N ASP A 98 -6.71 -9.14 5.28
CA ASP A 98 -8.01 -9.35 4.64
C ASP A 98 -8.18 -8.49 3.37
N ASN A 99 -7.74 -7.23 3.41
CA ASN A 99 -7.74 -6.35 2.25
C ASN A 99 -6.81 -6.88 1.14
N LEU A 100 -5.58 -7.28 1.47
CA LEU A 100 -4.64 -7.87 0.51
C LEU A 100 -5.18 -9.17 -0.10
N LYS A 101 -5.85 -10.00 0.71
CA LYS A 101 -6.55 -11.20 0.24
C LYS A 101 -7.68 -10.85 -0.73
N SER A 102 -8.48 -9.81 -0.45
CA SER A 102 -9.54 -9.36 -1.36
C SER A 102 -8.99 -8.90 -2.72
N GLU A 103 -7.74 -8.47 -2.74
CA GLU A 103 -6.99 -8.11 -3.95
C GLU A 103 -6.24 -9.30 -4.58
N ASN A 104 -6.59 -10.53 -4.16
CA ASN A 104 -6.05 -11.79 -4.68
C ASN A 104 -4.52 -11.90 -4.61
N VAL A 105 -3.90 -11.31 -3.57
CA VAL A 105 -2.47 -11.46 -3.29
C VAL A 105 -2.10 -12.94 -3.19
N ARG A 106 -0.95 -13.28 -3.80
CA ARG A 106 -0.45 -14.65 -3.87
C ARG A 106 0.16 -15.08 -2.53
N CYS A 107 0.14 -16.37 -2.26
CA CYS A 107 0.99 -16.99 -1.23
C CYS A 107 1.77 -18.15 -1.85
N THR A 108 2.80 -18.64 -1.16
CA THR A 108 3.75 -19.59 -1.77
C THR A 108 3.10 -20.95 -2.06
N THR A 109 2.22 -21.42 -1.17
CA THR A 109 1.54 -22.71 -1.32
C THR A 109 0.06 -22.60 -1.70
N CYS A 110 -0.47 -21.38 -1.87
CA CYS A 110 -1.89 -21.15 -2.19
C CYS A 110 -2.16 -21.41 -3.67
N THR A 111 -3.28 -22.08 -3.96
CA THR A 111 -3.75 -22.31 -5.34
C THR A 111 -4.60 -21.17 -5.91
N SER A 112 -5.06 -20.21 -5.08
CA SER A 112 -6.07 -19.21 -5.48
C SER A 112 -5.56 -17.79 -5.76
N GLY A 113 -4.31 -17.47 -5.43
CA GLY A 113 -3.76 -16.13 -5.66
C GLY A 113 -3.37 -15.93 -7.12
N SER A 114 -3.85 -14.85 -7.75
CA SER A 114 -3.58 -14.53 -9.16
C SER A 114 -2.96 -13.15 -9.38
N ASN A 115 -2.88 -12.30 -8.35
CA ASN A 115 -2.33 -10.96 -8.46
C ASN A 115 -0.79 -11.01 -8.63
N LYS A 116 -0.33 -10.96 -9.88
CA LYS A 116 1.09 -10.85 -10.24
C LYS A 116 1.64 -9.44 -10.11
N GLY A 117 0.77 -8.45 -9.90
CA GLY A 117 1.13 -7.05 -9.67
C GLY A 117 1.79 -6.82 -8.31
N LEU A 118 1.60 -7.73 -7.36
CA LEU A 118 2.16 -7.64 -6.02
C LEU A 118 3.10 -8.82 -5.72
N PRO A 119 4.06 -8.61 -4.80
CA PRO A 119 4.82 -9.70 -4.23
C PRO A 119 3.90 -10.62 -3.40
N PRO A 120 4.31 -11.86 -3.10
CA PRO A 120 3.51 -12.76 -2.28
C PRO A 120 3.35 -12.25 -0.84
N MET A 121 2.30 -12.70 -0.15
CA MET A 121 1.87 -12.21 1.16
C MET A 121 3.01 -12.10 2.19
N HIS A 122 3.85 -13.14 2.31
CA HIS A 122 4.99 -13.13 3.23
C HIS A 122 5.98 -12.00 2.96
N VAL A 123 6.25 -11.67 1.68
CA VAL A 123 7.12 -10.54 1.31
C VAL A 123 6.45 -9.22 1.67
N ILE A 124 5.12 -9.08 1.46
CA ILE A 124 4.40 -7.86 1.88
C ILE A 124 4.49 -7.69 3.41
N ILE A 125 4.34 -8.77 4.18
CA ILE A 125 4.48 -8.72 5.65
C ILE A 125 5.91 -8.31 6.05
N ASP A 126 6.92 -8.84 5.37
CA ASP A 126 8.31 -8.41 5.58
C ASP A 126 8.55 -6.94 5.18
N ASP A 127 7.88 -6.45 4.13
CA ASP A 127 7.92 -5.05 3.70
C ASP A 127 7.30 -4.13 4.77
N LEU A 128 6.20 -4.56 5.40
CA LEU A 128 5.57 -3.86 6.54
C LEU A 128 6.50 -3.81 7.75
N ASP A 129 7.10 -4.94 8.15
CA ASP A 129 8.09 -5.01 9.25
C ASP A 129 9.28 -4.08 8.96
N TRP A 130 9.83 -4.16 7.75
CA TRP A 130 10.94 -3.32 7.30
C TRP A 130 10.60 -1.83 7.35
N ALA A 131 9.41 -1.43 6.88
CA ALA A 131 9.00 -0.03 6.88
C ALA A 131 8.88 0.52 8.31
N LEU A 132 8.26 -0.25 9.22
CA LEU A 132 8.13 0.14 10.63
C LEU A 132 9.47 0.24 11.34
N ILE A 133 10.47 -0.56 10.98
CA ILE A 133 11.83 -0.46 11.55
C ILE A 133 12.60 0.72 10.94
N THR A 134 12.60 0.81 9.62
CA THR A 134 13.46 1.74 8.86
C THR A 134 13.00 3.18 8.99
N PHE A 135 11.68 3.38 9.05
CA PHE A 135 11.07 4.71 9.04
C PHE A 135 10.35 5.04 10.35
N LYS A 136 10.65 4.33 11.45
CA LYS A 136 10.00 4.52 12.77
C LYS A 136 9.93 5.98 13.24
N ASP A 137 10.97 6.76 12.93
CA ASP A 137 11.10 8.16 13.35
C ASP A 137 10.60 9.14 12.29
N LYS A 138 10.05 8.64 11.18
CA LYS A 138 9.49 9.48 10.11
C LYS A 138 8.01 9.78 10.40
N PRO A 139 7.58 11.03 10.18
CA PRO A 139 6.19 11.42 10.25
C PRO A 139 5.28 10.46 9.48
N ASP A 140 4.19 10.08 10.14
CA ASP A 140 3.05 9.39 9.55
C ASP A 140 3.34 8.02 8.88
N VAL A 141 4.48 7.37 9.19
CA VAL A 141 4.74 5.98 8.75
C VAL A 141 3.62 5.01 9.17
N ILE A 142 3.04 5.22 10.36
CA ILE A 142 1.92 4.41 10.86
C ILE A 142 0.62 4.68 10.07
N LYS A 143 0.49 5.86 9.47
CA LYS A 143 -0.67 6.22 8.66
C LYS A 143 -0.73 5.37 7.39
N VAL A 144 0.41 4.98 6.80
CA VAL A 144 0.45 4.01 5.69
C VAL A 144 -0.32 2.73 6.04
N LEU A 145 -0.06 2.14 7.21
CA LEU A 145 -0.77 0.94 7.66
C LEU A 145 -2.25 1.21 7.96
N THR A 146 -2.58 2.43 8.38
CA THR A 146 -3.97 2.86 8.59
C THR A 146 -4.73 2.90 7.26
N GLU A 147 -4.14 3.51 6.23
CA GLU A 147 -4.68 3.57 4.87
C GLU A 147 -4.83 2.18 4.25
N MET A 148 -3.80 1.33 4.36
CA MET A 148 -3.87 -0.06 3.91
C MET A 148 -4.97 -0.87 4.61
N SER A 149 -5.29 -0.55 5.88
CA SER A 149 -6.37 -1.22 6.62
C SER A 149 -7.78 -0.76 6.20
N ALA A 150 -7.89 0.34 5.45
CA ALA A 150 -9.18 0.94 5.12
C ALA A 150 -9.88 0.29 3.91
N SER A 151 -9.14 -0.23 2.92
CA SER A 151 -9.71 -0.97 1.79
C SER A 151 -8.68 -1.80 1.02
N GLY A 152 -9.18 -2.77 0.23
CA GLY A 152 -8.38 -3.55 -0.74
C GLY A 152 -7.49 -2.68 -1.64
N PRO A 153 -8.05 -1.72 -2.40
CA PRO A 153 -7.24 -0.89 -3.30
C PRO A 153 -6.15 -0.08 -2.59
N LYS A 154 -6.39 0.37 -1.34
CA LYS A 154 -5.37 1.07 -0.54
C LYS A 154 -4.29 0.10 -0.05
N ALA A 155 -4.67 -1.12 0.34
CA ALA A 155 -3.71 -2.17 0.66
C ALA A 155 -2.83 -2.54 -0.55
N ASP A 156 -3.42 -2.66 -1.75
CA ASP A 156 -2.68 -2.96 -2.98
C ASP A 156 -1.71 -1.83 -3.34
N GLY A 157 -2.16 -0.58 -3.28
CA GLY A 157 -1.31 0.60 -3.48
C GLY A 157 -0.16 0.71 -2.47
N GLY A 158 -0.47 0.56 -1.17
CA GLY A 158 0.53 0.61 -0.10
C GLY A 158 1.56 -0.51 -0.19
N ALA A 159 1.13 -1.74 -0.53
CA ALA A 159 2.04 -2.86 -0.74
C ALA A 159 2.98 -2.62 -1.93
N PHE A 160 2.46 -2.10 -3.04
CA PHE A 160 3.27 -1.73 -4.19
C PHE A 160 4.30 -0.63 -3.85
N MET A 161 3.86 0.42 -3.14
CA MET A 161 4.76 1.48 -2.68
C MET A 161 5.89 0.91 -1.81
N LEU A 162 5.55 0.21 -0.72
CA LEU A 162 6.56 -0.29 0.23
C LEU A 162 7.55 -1.25 -0.43
N ASN A 163 7.06 -2.12 -1.33
CA ASN A 163 7.94 -3.00 -2.10
C ASN A 163 8.90 -2.22 -2.99
N THR A 164 8.42 -1.17 -3.66
CA THR A 164 9.25 -0.28 -4.49
C THR A 164 10.34 0.40 -3.66
N LEU A 165 9.98 0.91 -2.48
CA LEU A 165 10.93 1.55 -1.56
C LEU A 165 12.00 0.57 -1.09
N ARG A 166 11.60 -0.64 -0.68
CA ARG A 166 12.51 -1.67 -0.17
C ARG A 166 13.48 -2.19 -1.21
N ASN A 167 13.05 -2.26 -2.48
CA ASN A 167 13.90 -2.70 -3.59
C ASN A 167 14.93 -1.65 -4.03
N LYS A 168 14.77 -0.38 -3.63
CA LYS A 168 15.68 0.72 -3.95
C LYS A 168 16.12 1.48 -2.68
N PRO A 169 16.71 0.80 -1.67
CA PRO A 169 16.92 1.39 -0.35
C PRO A 169 17.91 2.57 -0.38
N LYS A 170 18.92 2.52 -1.27
CA LYS A 170 19.89 3.60 -1.45
C LYS A 170 19.26 4.90 -1.96
N GLU A 171 18.18 4.79 -2.73
CA GLU A 171 17.46 5.94 -3.26
C GLU A 171 16.54 6.57 -2.20
N PHE A 172 15.85 5.74 -1.42
CA PHE A 172 14.73 6.20 -0.60
C PHE A 172 15.07 6.46 0.87
N ILE A 173 15.84 5.59 1.54
CA ILE A 173 15.94 5.58 3.01
C ILE A 173 16.33 6.95 3.58
N ASN A 174 17.36 7.57 3.00
CA ASN A 174 17.89 8.85 3.49
C ASN A 174 17.13 10.07 2.96
N SER A 175 16.33 9.91 1.89
CA SER A 175 15.62 11.04 1.28
C SER A 175 14.19 11.20 1.79
N ILE A 176 13.55 10.15 2.32
CA ILE A 176 12.18 10.24 2.83
C ILE A 176 12.11 11.15 4.06
N GLU A 177 11.23 12.15 3.98
CA GLU A 177 10.90 13.08 5.06
C GLU A 177 9.58 12.74 5.75
N GLY A 178 8.67 12.01 5.10
CA GLY A 178 7.38 11.62 5.68
C GLY A 178 6.50 10.87 4.68
N PHE A 179 5.39 10.34 5.19
CA PHE A 179 4.40 9.56 4.44
C PHE A 179 3.02 10.23 4.51
N GLU A 180 2.16 9.99 3.52
CA GLU A 180 0.76 10.46 3.52
C GLU A 180 0.64 11.98 3.81
N ILE A 181 1.55 12.76 3.23
CA ILE A 181 1.79 14.17 3.54
C ILE A 181 0.88 15.06 2.71
N LYS A 182 0.15 15.95 3.38
CA LYS A 182 -0.60 17.02 2.74
C LYS A 182 0.33 18.01 2.06
N TYR A 183 0.11 18.26 0.77
CA TYR A 183 0.96 19.15 -0.02
C TYR A 183 0.24 20.42 -0.50
N LEU A 184 -1.04 20.58 -0.20
CA LEU A 184 -1.79 21.82 -0.42
C LEU A 184 -2.60 22.16 0.86
N PRO A 185 -2.50 23.40 1.40
CA PRO A 185 -3.22 23.76 2.63
C PRO A 185 -4.75 23.81 2.48
N ASP A 186 -5.23 24.17 1.29
CA ASP A 186 -6.64 24.38 0.97
C ASP A 186 -7.33 23.10 0.46
N ARG A 187 -6.58 22.00 0.28
CA ARG A 187 -7.09 20.74 -0.24
C ARG A 187 -6.67 19.56 0.64
N GLN A 188 -7.51 18.54 0.71
CA GLN A 188 -7.21 17.29 1.42
C GLN A 188 -6.44 16.31 0.52
N PHE A 189 -5.47 16.81 -0.27
CA PHE A 189 -4.65 15.95 -1.10
C PHE A 189 -3.36 15.59 -0.37
N GLU A 190 -3.07 14.30 -0.38
CA GLU A 190 -1.92 13.72 0.26
C GLU A 190 -1.06 13.04 -0.81
N ALA A 191 0.25 13.12 -0.60
CA ALA A 191 1.23 12.37 -1.35
C ALA A 191 1.64 11.15 -0.53
N ASP A 192 1.75 10.00 -1.17
CA ASP A 192 2.12 8.76 -0.50
C ASP A 192 3.47 8.90 0.24
N ILE A 193 4.44 9.59 -0.40
CA ILE A 193 5.70 9.98 0.24
C ILE A 193 6.10 11.43 -0.07
N LYS A 194 6.81 12.03 0.88
CA LYS A 194 7.60 13.26 0.69
C LYS A 194 9.09 12.93 0.82
N ARG A 195 9.89 13.41 -0.12
CA ARG A 195 11.35 13.27 -0.14
C ARG A 195 12.05 14.63 -0.21
N ALA A 196 13.25 14.72 0.35
CA ALA A 196 14.20 15.78 0.08
C ALA A 196 15.29 15.27 -0.88
N ILE A 197 15.35 15.86 -2.08
CA ILE A 197 16.33 15.52 -3.11
C ILE A 197 17.05 16.80 -3.51
N ASN A 198 18.37 16.86 -3.28
CA ASN A 198 19.19 18.04 -3.59
C ASN A 198 18.62 19.36 -3.02
N GLY A 199 18.09 19.31 -1.80
CA GLY A 199 17.48 20.46 -1.12
C GLY A 199 16.11 20.88 -1.63
N ARG A 200 15.45 20.07 -2.48
CA ARG A 200 14.09 20.31 -2.98
C ARG A 200 13.13 19.24 -2.50
N THR A 201 11.87 19.65 -2.28
CA THR A 201 10.77 18.73 -2.00
C THR A 201 10.42 17.96 -3.27
N HIS A 202 10.34 16.64 -3.15
CA HIS A 202 9.84 15.74 -4.17
C HIS A 202 8.70 14.89 -3.61
N LEU A 203 7.53 14.93 -4.25
CA LEU A 203 6.33 14.21 -3.85
C LEU A 203 6.16 12.93 -4.69
N GLY A 204 6.04 11.78 -4.04
CA GLY A 204 5.85 10.50 -4.74
C GLY A 204 4.43 9.98 -4.62
N GLU A 205 3.87 9.56 -5.74
CA GLU A 205 2.57 8.92 -5.86
C GLU A 205 2.71 7.54 -6.53
N TYR A 206 2.18 6.50 -5.93
CA TYR A 206 2.32 5.11 -6.36
C TYR A 206 0.96 4.53 -6.75
N LYS A 207 0.81 4.18 -8.03
CA LYS A 207 -0.46 3.70 -8.59
C LYS A 207 -0.36 2.24 -9.03
N SER A 208 -0.90 1.35 -8.20
CA SER A 208 -1.02 -0.08 -8.50
C SER A 208 -2.32 -0.43 -9.27
N TYR A 209 -2.59 0.34 -10.32
CA TYR A 209 -3.83 0.25 -11.09
C TYR A 209 -3.74 -0.78 -12.22
N LYS A 210 -4.78 -1.60 -12.37
CA LYS A 210 -5.00 -2.43 -13.56
C LYS A 210 -5.28 -1.56 -14.80
N LYS A 211 -5.10 -2.13 -15.98
CA LYS A 211 -5.34 -1.47 -17.28
C LYS A 211 -6.68 -0.73 -17.35
N THR A 212 -7.79 -1.36 -16.96
CA THR A 212 -9.12 -0.74 -17.01
C THR A 212 -9.28 0.46 -16.07
N THR A 213 -8.58 0.46 -14.92
CA THR A 213 -8.55 1.61 -14.02
C THR A 213 -7.76 2.77 -14.65
N TRP A 214 -6.64 2.48 -15.33
CA TRP A 214 -5.90 3.48 -16.10
C TRP A 214 -6.71 4.05 -17.27
N GLU A 215 -7.45 3.22 -18.01
CA GLU A 215 -8.32 3.68 -19.11
C GLU A 215 -9.40 4.67 -18.61
N ASN A 216 -9.87 4.49 -17.37
CA ASN A 216 -10.82 5.40 -16.73
C ASN A 216 -10.16 6.58 -15.99
N PHE A 217 -8.84 6.58 -15.82
CA PHE A 217 -8.10 7.63 -15.12
C PHE A 217 -8.46 9.05 -15.61
N PRO A 218 -8.59 9.32 -16.93
CA PRO A 218 -8.93 10.66 -17.41
C PRO A 218 -10.35 11.13 -17.12
N ASN A 219 -11.20 10.27 -16.58
CA ASN A 219 -12.59 10.57 -16.22
C ASN A 219 -12.81 10.51 -14.71
N ASN A 220 -11.82 10.07 -13.92
CA ASN A 220 -11.90 10.02 -12.48
C ASN A 220 -11.57 11.40 -11.89
N THR A 221 -12.58 12.13 -11.43
CA THR A 221 -12.43 13.50 -10.92
C THR A 221 -11.43 13.59 -9.77
N GLY A 222 -11.47 12.67 -8.81
CA GLY A 222 -10.53 12.65 -7.68
C GLY A 222 -9.08 12.48 -8.13
N SER A 223 -8.81 11.54 -9.04
CA SER A 223 -7.46 11.30 -9.58
C SER A 223 -6.95 12.49 -10.41
N VAL A 224 -7.82 13.08 -11.24
CA VAL A 224 -7.47 14.25 -12.06
C VAL A 224 -7.22 15.46 -11.17
N ASP A 225 -8.05 15.68 -10.15
CA ASP A 225 -7.87 16.79 -9.22
C ASP A 225 -6.59 16.65 -8.39
N GLN A 226 -6.22 15.43 -7.97
CA GLN A 226 -4.95 15.16 -7.31
C GLN A 226 -3.77 15.50 -8.24
N LEU A 227 -3.80 15.07 -9.51
CA LEU A 227 -2.77 15.44 -10.50
C LEU A 227 -2.68 16.95 -10.71
N MET A 228 -3.83 17.63 -10.84
CA MET A 228 -3.85 19.09 -10.95
C MET A 228 -3.30 19.76 -9.69
N GLY A 229 -3.51 19.16 -8.52
CA GLY A 229 -2.91 19.58 -7.26
C GLY A 229 -1.38 19.54 -7.32
N TYR A 230 -0.80 18.43 -7.75
CA TYR A 230 0.66 18.29 -7.91
C TYR A 230 1.25 19.31 -8.88
N LEU A 231 0.59 19.53 -10.02
CA LEU A 231 1.04 20.53 -10.97
C LEU A 231 1.03 21.95 -10.39
N LYS A 232 0.02 22.27 -9.56
CA LYS A 232 -0.16 23.60 -8.97
C LYS A 232 0.71 23.85 -7.73
N SER A 233 1.10 22.81 -6.99
CA SER A 233 1.96 22.97 -5.81
C SER A 233 3.32 23.58 -6.17
N GLY A 234 3.77 23.40 -7.41
CA GLY A 234 5.07 23.86 -7.88
C GLY A 234 6.23 22.99 -7.41
N GLU A 235 5.97 21.96 -6.60
CA GLU A 235 6.95 20.99 -6.13
C GLU A 235 7.33 20.00 -7.22
N ASP A 236 8.48 19.36 -7.06
CA ASP A 236 8.83 18.23 -7.92
C ASP A 236 7.95 17.03 -7.50
N PHE A 237 7.49 16.22 -8.45
CA PHE A 237 6.65 15.07 -8.15
C PHE A 237 6.87 13.93 -9.14
N SER A 238 6.44 12.73 -8.77
CA SER A 238 6.42 11.56 -9.65
C SER A 238 5.17 10.72 -9.45
N TYR A 239 4.56 10.29 -10.54
CA TYR A 239 3.59 9.18 -10.57
C TYR A 239 4.31 7.92 -11.01
N THR A 240 4.36 6.92 -10.14
CA THR A 240 4.94 5.62 -10.40
C THR A 240 3.82 4.60 -10.59
N ALA A 241 3.69 4.08 -11.81
CA ALA A 241 2.70 3.07 -12.17
C ALA A 241 3.29 1.67 -12.08
N ASN A 242 2.54 0.75 -11.49
CA ASN A 242 2.93 -0.66 -11.39
C ASN A 242 2.85 -1.34 -12.77
N ILE A 243 4.00 -1.64 -13.37
CA ILE A 243 4.10 -2.27 -14.69
C ILE A 243 3.51 -3.68 -14.70
N MET A 244 3.60 -4.40 -13.58
CA MET A 244 3.13 -5.77 -13.47
C MET A 244 1.60 -5.87 -13.50
N LYS A 245 0.89 -4.77 -13.18
CA LYS A 245 -0.57 -4.62 -13.35
C LYS A 245 -1.00 -4.28 -14.79
N LEU A 246 -0.03 -4.06 -15.67
CA LEU A 246 -0.20 -3.66 -17.06
C LEU A 246 0.30 -4.72 -18.05
N ALA A 247 0.43 -5.97 -17.60
CA ALA A 247 0.93 -7.07 -18.44
C ALA A 247 0.15 -7.27 -19.76
N ASP A 248 -1.13 -6.88 -19.80
CA ASP A 248 -2.00 -6.96 -20.99
C ASP A 248 -1.95 -5.68 -21.88
N ALA A 249 -0.96 -4.82 -21.67
CA ALA A 249 -0.68 -3.67 -22.52
C ALA A 249 0.59 -3.91 -23.32
N ASP A 250 0.52 -3.79 -24.65
CA ASP A 250 1.67 -4.02 -25.55
C ASP A 250 2.87 -3.13 -25.23
N ASN A 251 2.61 -1.90 -24.77
CA ASN A 251 3.62 -0.96 -24.30
C ASN A 251 3.09 -0.21 -23.06
N PRO A 252 3.34 -0.71 -21.84
CA PRO A 252 2.82 -0.14 -20.60
C PRO A 252 3.18 1.34 -20.39
N THR A 253 4.44 1.70 -20.71
CA THR A 253 4.92 3.09 -20.56
C THR A 253 4.13 4.04 -21.46
N ARG A 254 4.04 3.72 -22.76
CA ARG A 254 3.27 4.52 -23.71
C ARG A 254 1.80 4.56 -23.34
N PHE A 255 1.22 3.43 -22.96
CA PHE A 255 -0.18 3.32 -22.55
C PHE A 255 -0.51 4.24 -21.37
N VAL A 256 0.34 4.30 -20.33
CA VAL A 256 0.13 5.20 -19.19
C VAL A 256 0.26 6.66 -19.63
N LYS A 257 1.31 7.01 -20.39
CA LYS A 257 1.49 8.37 -20.93
C LYS A 257 0.30 8.83 -21.78
N GLU A 258 -0.33 7.93 -22.55
CA GLU A 258 -1.55 8.21 -23.30
C GLU A 258 -2.74 8.58 -22.38
N GLN A 259 -2.85 8.00 -21.18
CA GLN A 259 -3.90 8.40 -20.24
C GLN A 259 -3.63 9.80 -19.67
N PHE A 260 -2.38 10.11 -19.33
CA PHE A 260 -1.99 11.47 -18.94
C PHE A 260 -2.22 12.48 -20.07
N GLN A 261 -1.90 12.14 -21.32
CA GLN A 261 -2.17 12.97 -22.48
C GLN A 261 -3.66 13.31 -22.59
N LYS A 262 -4.56 12.34 -22.39
CA LYS A 262 -6.01 12.58 -22.39
C LYS A 262 -6.42 13.55 -21.28
N VAL A 263 -5.82 13.44 -20.09
CA VAL A 263 -6.05 14.41 -19.01
C VAL A 263 -5.58 15.80 -19.41
N PHE A 264 -4.36 15.92 -19.94
CA PHE A 264 -3.78 17.19 -20.38
C PHE A 264 -4.62 17.86 -21.47
N LYS A 265 -5.06 17.12 -22.50
CA LYS A 265 -5.95 17.64 -23.56
C LYS A 265 -7.25 18.19 -23.00
N LYS A 266 -7.87 17.49 -22.06
CA LYS A 266 -9.14 17.92 -21.43
C LYS A 266 -8.99 19.12 -20.49
N ASN A 267 -7.84 19.26 -19.85
CA ASN A 267 -7.62 20.22 -18.78
C ASN A 267 -6.67 21.37 -19.17
N VAL A 268 -6.31 21.52 -20.44
CA VAL A 268 -5.40 22.58 -20.90
C VAL A 268 -5.87 23.97 -20.46
N ASN A 269 -7.16 24.26 -20.57
CA ASN A 269 -7.71 25.55 -20.13
C ASN A 269 -7.59 25.74 -18.61
N GLU A 270 -7.72 24.67 -17.82
CA GLU A 270 -7.56 24.72 -16.36
C GLU A 270 -6.10 24.89 -15.92
N ILE A 271 -5.16 24.37 -16.73
CA ILE A 271 -3.72 24.54 -16.53
C ILE A 271 -3.32 26.00 -16.80
N PHE A 272 -3.81 26.57 -17.90
CA PHE A 272 -3.40 27.89 -18.42
C PHE A 272 -4.31 29.05 -18.02
N LYS A 273 -5.39 28.82 -17.27
CA LYS A 273 -6.20 29.93 -16.75
C LYS A 273 -5.36 30.82 -15.81
N PRO A 274 -5.79 32.06 -15.56
CA PRO A 274 -5.04 32.94 -14.68
C PRO A 274 -4.85 32.37 -13.26
N THR A 275 -3.72 32.70 -12.62
CA THR A 275 -3.36 32.19 -11.29
C THR A 275 -4.38 32.57 -10.22
N GLU A 276 -4.99 33.75 -10.32
CA GLU A 276 -6.06 34.22 -9.44
C GLU A 276 -7.36 33.42 -9.58
N LYS A 277 -7.51 32.66 -10.68
CA LYS A 277 -8.60 31.69 -10.89
C LYS A 277 -8.14 30.25 -10.61
N GLY A 278 -6.96 30.08 -10.03
CA GLY A 278 -6.38 28.79 -9.64
C GLY A 278 -5.71 28.01 -10.77
N GLY A 279 -5.26 28.68 -11.84
CA GLY A 279 -4.37 28.08 -12.84
C GLY A 279 -2.90 28.11 -12.41
N MET A 280 -2.02 27.59 -13.26
CA MET A 280 -0.58 27.55 -12.98
C MET A 280 0.11 28.86 -13.37
N SER A 281 1.15 29.25 -12.63
CA SER A 281 2.03 30.34 -13.06
C SER A 281 2.86 29.90 -14.28
N ILE A 282 3.23 30.84 -15.15
CA ILE A 282 4.11 30.56 -16.29
C ILE A 282 5.45 29.96 -15.83
N SER A 283 5.97 30.41 -14.68
CA SER A 283 7.18 29.82 -14.08
C SER A 283 6.99 28.33 -13.74
N ASN A 284 5.84 27.95 -13.18
CA ASN A 284 5.54 26.55 -12.87
C ASN A 284 5.30 25.73 -14.15
N ILE A 285 4.62 26.30 -15.14
CA ILE A 285 4.43 25.68 -16.46
C ILE A 285 5.79 25.36 -17.08
N ARG A 286 6.71 26.32 -17.15
CA ARG A 286 8.05 26.11 -17.69
C ARG A 286 8.85 25.06 -16.91
N LYS A 287 8.80 25.11 -15.58
CA LYS A 287 9.45 24.11 -14.71
C LYS A 287 8.95 22.69 -14.96
N GLN A 288 7.63 22.51 -15.06
CA GLN A 288 7.01 21.18 -15.19
C GLN A 288 7.08 20.66 -16.63
N PHE A 289 6.79 21.50 -17.62
CA PHE A 289 6.55 21.10 -19.00
C PHE A 289 7.67 21.48 -19.97
N GLY A 290 8.52 22.46 -19.62
CA GLY A 290 9.67 22.91 -20.41
C GLY A 290 9.67 24.42 -20.67
N GLU A 291 10.87 25.01 -20.76
CA GLU A 291 11.07 26.47 -20.87
C GLU A 291 10.36 27.12 -22.08
N ASN A 292 10.13 26.36 -23.14
CA ASN A 292 9.52 26.83 -24.38
C ASN A 292 7.98 26.82 -24.36
N ILE A 293 7.36 26.38 -23.25
CA ILE A 293 5.90 26.30 -23.13
C ILE A 293 5.37 27.59 -22.53
N GLU A 294 4.75 28.44 -23.35
CA GLU A 294 4.17 29.72 -22.92
C GLU A 294 2.65 29.77 -23.12
N THR A 295 2.15 29.06 -24.11
CA THR A 295 0.73 29.07 -24.49
C THR A 295 0.10 27.68 -24.44
N PRO A 296 -1.25 27.61 -24.38
CA PRO A 296 -1.98 26.36 -24.58
C PRO A 296 -1.58 25.63 -25.86
N LYS A 297 -1.24 26.36 -26.93
CA LYS A 297 -0.86 25.77 -28.21
C LYS A 297 0.49 25.07 -28.11
N ASP A 298 1.50 25.72 -27.54
CA ASP A 298 2.84 25.12 -27.37
C ASP A 298 2.75 23.82 -26.57
N PHE A 299 1.93 23.84 -25.50
CA PHE A 299 1.67 22.66 -24.69
C PHE A 299 0.97 21.55 -25.47
N LEU A 300 -0.09 21.87 -26.22
CA LEU A 300 -0.84 20.88 -27.01
C LEU A 300 -0.01 20.26 -28.14
N ASP A 301 0.92 21.02 -28.72
CA ASP A 301 1.86 20.51 -29.70
C ASP A 301 2.85 19.54 -29.04
N GLU A 302 3.40 19.92 -27.88
CA GLU A 302 4.42 19.15 -27.16
C GLU A 302 3.88 17.84 -26.53
N ILE A 303 2.65 17.80 -26.03
CA ILE A 303 2.08 16.58 -25.42
C ILE A 303 1.95 15.40 -26.40
N ASN A 304 2.02 15.63 -27.72
CA ASN A 304 2.02 14.55 -28.70
C ASN A 304 3.37 13.85 -28.84
N ASN A 305 4.45 14.43 -28.29
CA ASN A 305 5.76 13.81 -28.16
C ASN A 305 5.88 13.08 -26.81
N PHE A 306 5.79 11.74 -26.81
CA PHE A 306 5.90 10.97 -25.56
C PHE A 306 7.31 10.93 -24.95
N ASP A 307 8.32 11.38 -25.68
CA ASP A 307 9.68 11.56 -25.18
C ASP A 307 9.92 12.97 -24.61
N SER A 308 8.89 13.81 -24.62
CA SER A 308 8.91 15.15 -24.03
C SER A 308 9.16 15.13 -22.53
N LYS A 309 9.76 16.22 -22.04
CA LYS A 309 9.88 16.56 -20.61
C LYS A 309 8.53 16.62 -19.89
N ILE A 310 7.41 16.84 -20.60
CA ILE A 310 6.07 16.79 -20.01
C ILE A 310 5.80 15.47 -19.28
N TYR A 311 6.34 14.36 -19.80
CA TYR A 311 6.13 13.03 -19.24
C TYR A 311 7.25 12.58 -18.30
N LYS A 312 8.21 13.44 -17.95
CA LYS A 312 9.38 13.08 -17.12
C LYS A 312 8.99 12.58 -15.71
N ASN A 313 7.84 13.03 -15.21
CA ASN A 313 7.32 12.69 -13.89
C ASN A 313 6.47 11.39 -13.92
N ILE A 314 6.31 10.76 -15.09
CA ILE A 314 5.50 9.55 -15.28
C ILE A 314 6.43 8.35 -15.43
N ILE A 315 6.51 7.54 -14.37
CA ILE A 315 7.38 6.37 -14.26
C ILE A 315 6.49 5.12 -14.34
N VAL A 316 6.94 4.09 -15.07
CA VAL A 316 6.26 2.80 -15.15
C VAL A 316 7.27 1.71 -14.83
N GLU A 317 7.10 1.03 -13.70
CA GLU A 317 8.05 0.04 -13.16
C GLU A 317 7.39 -1.03 -12.29
#